data_AF-A0A0K2RLA9-F1
#
_entry.id   AF-A0A0K2RLA9-F1
#
_cell.length_a   1.000
_cell.length_b   1.000
_cell.length_c   1.000
_cell.angle_alpha   90.00
_cell.angle_beta   90.00
_cell.angle_gamma   90.00
#
_symmetry.space_group_name_H-M   'P 1'
#
loop_
_entity.id
_entity.type
_entity.pdbx_description
1 polymer ?
#
loop_
_entity_poly.entity_id
_entity_poly.type
_entity_poly.pdbx_seq_one_letter_code
_entity_poly.pdbx_strand_id
1 'polypeptide(L)'
;MDRANFRRGGYLDHADRYIHAEAFVETAKKIWDSWEDGAVSSSVSADSWAVPGHARRVHHSGQHYSVDVTPRLPRSAQYRPVLFQAGDSPEGRDFAARQADVIFSAHPKFDDAAEFRADIVSRSLAAGRGANDVQIMPASEFILAATDEEAREKKEWVRGLQIGPQQAVAYLEQFWAGSCPPTIPMVRFRRSIRWWRRPPRPGGAASTGPKPGSSPSNGAPKLPRRGCRSGSS
;
A
#
# COMPACT_ATOMS: atom_id res chain seq x y z
N MET A 1 -5.91 -13.50 -8.89
CA MET A 1 -4.59 -14.13 -9.09
C MET A 1 -4.81 -15.59 -9.46
N ASP A 2 -4.36 -15.97 -10.64
CA ASP A 2 -4.58 -17.31 -11.20
C ASP A 2 -3.64 -18.34 -10.54
N ARG A 3 -4.24 -19.27 -9.81
CA ARG A 3 -3.58 -20.29 -8.99
C ARG A 3 -3.13 -21.51 -9.81
N ALA A 4 -3.41 -21.54 -11.11
CA ALA A 4 -3.01 -22.62 -12.01
C ALA A 4 -1.49 -22.73 -12.19
N ASN A 5 -0.75 -21.63 -12.03
CA ASN A 5 0.67 -21.55 -12.36
C ASN A 5 1.63 -22.24 -11.36
N PHE A 6 1.15 -22.64 -10.17
CA PHE A 6 2.01 -23.15 -9.09
C PHE A 6 1.65 -24.57 -8.60
N ARG A 7 0.87 -25.35 -9.36
CA ARG A 7 0.35 -26.64 -8.88
C ARG A 7 1.33 -27.81 -8.96
N ARG A 8 1.58 -28.43 -7.80
CA ARG A 8 1.88 -29.86 -7.61
C ARG A 8 0.89 -30.41 -6.56
N GLY A 9 -0.28 -30.87 -6.99
CA GLY A 9 -1.23 -31.57 -6.11
C GLY A 9 -2.43 -30.74 -5.63
N GLY A 10 -3.58 -30.94 -6.27
CA GLY A 10 -4.90 -30.72 -5.65
C GLY A 10 -5.34 -29.28 -5.37
N TYR A 11 -6.53 -29.17 -4.81
CA TYR A 11 -7.16 -27.93 -4.33
C TYR A 11 -7.19 -28.01 -2.80
N LEU A 12 -6.64 -27.03 -2.09
CA LEU A 12 -6.89 -26.87 -0.66
C LEU A 12 -8.20 -26.14 -0.47
N ASP A 13 -9.04 -26.67 0.41
CA ASP A 13 -10.27 -26.01 0.84
C ASP A 13 -9.94 -24.65 1.51
N HIS A 14 -10.92 -23.76 1.61
CA HIS A 14 -10.72 -22.42 2.17
C HIS A 14 -10.14 -22.47 3.60
N ALA A 15 -10.66 -23.36 4.45
CA ALA A 15 -10.17 -23.54 5.81
C ALA A 15 -8.73 -24.08 5.85
N ASP A 16 -8.42 -25.08 5.03
CA ASP A 16 -7.10 -25.70 4.96
C ASP A 16 -6.00 -24.71 4.55
N ARG A 17 -6.35 -23.65 3.82
CA ARG A 17 -5.39 -22.59 3.45
C ARG A 17 -4.89 -21.83 4.66
N TYR A 18 -5.72 -21.56 5.66
CA TYR A 18 -5.29 -20.88 6.87
C TYR A 18 -4.46 -21.78 7.77
N ILE A 19 -4.77 -23.08 7.84
CA ILE A 19 -3.93 -24.08 8.52
C ILE A 19 -2.54 -24.10 7.88
N HIS A 20 -2.50 -24.15 6.55
CA HIS A 20 -1.25 -24.14 5.80
C HIS A 20 -0.47 -22.82 5.98
N ALA A 21 -1.16 -21.67 5.95
CA ALA A 21 -0.56 -20.37 6.16
C ALA A 21 0.00 -20.22 7.59
N GLU A 22 -0.69 -20.76 8.59
CA GLU A 22 -0.24 -20.77 9.98
C GLU A 22 1.05 -21.58 10.13
N ALA A 23 1.07 -22.80 9.61
CA ALA A 23 2.28 -23.62 9.59
C ALA A 23 3.46 -22.93 8.87
N PHE A 24 3.18 -22.18 7.80
CA PHE A 24 4.21 -21.41 7.09
C PHE A 24 4.78 -20.28 7.96
N VAL A 25 3.90 -19.46 8.55
CA VAL A 25 4.33 -18.33 9.39
C VAL A 25 5.07 -18.80 10.63
N GLU A 26 4.62 -19.86 11.29
CA GLU A 26 5.32 -20.44 12.44
C GLU A 26 6.70 -20.96 12.07
N THR A 27 6.82 -21.65 10.93
CA THR A 27 8.10 -22.15 10.43
C THR A 27 9.05 -21.00 10.11
N ALA A 28 8.55 -19.94 9.46
CA ALA A 28 9.33 -18.76 9.14
C ALA A 28 9.80 -18.01 10.40
N LYS A 29 8.92 -17.84 11.41
CA LYS A 29 9.27 -17.25 12.72
C LYS A 29 10.40 -18.03 13.40
N LYS A 30 10.33 -19.36 13.42
CA LYS A 30 11.41 -20.21 13.97
C LYS A 30 12.75 -19.99 13.26
N ILE A 31 12.73 -19.80 11.94
CA ILE A 31 13.93 -19.50 11.15
C ILE A 31 14.49 -18.12 11.47
N TRP A 32 13.63 -17.10 11.59
CA TRP A 32 14.08 -15.74 11.93
C TRP A 32 14.61 -15.63 13.36
N ASP A 33 14.00 -16.35 14.31
CA ASP A 33 14.38 -16.36 15.74
C ASP A 33 15.58 -17.29 16.04
N SER A 34 16.21 -17.87 15.00
CA SER A 34 17.36 -18.76 15.18
C SER A 34 18.67 -18.02 15.49
N TRP A 35 18.72 -16.73 15.17
CA TRP A 35 19.87 -15.85 15.44
C TRP A 35 19.61 -15.01 16.68
N GLU A 36 20.50 -15.11 17.66
CA GLU A 36 20.40 -14.39 18.93
C GLU A 36 20.83 -12.92 18.79
N ASP A 37 20.49 -12.10 19.79
CA ASP A 37 21.02 -10.74 19.87
C ASP A 37 22.55 -10.76 20.02
N GLY A 38 23.23 -9.81 19.38
CA GLY A 38 24.69 -9.72 19.39
C GLY A 38 25.40 -10.80 18.57
N ALA A 39 24.68 -11.57 17.75
CA ALA A 39 25.26 -12.65 16.94
C ALA A 39 26.27 -12.19 15.87
N VAL A 40 26.32 -10.89 15.57
CA VAL A 40 27.27 -10.27 14.65
C VAL A 40 28.18 -9.35 15.44
N SER A 41 29.50 -9.57 15.34
CA SER A 41 30.50 -8.73 15.99
C SER A 41 30.53 -7.32 15.38
N SER A 42 30.63 -6.31 16.23
CA SER A 42 30.83 -4.91 15.83
C SER A 42 32.31 -4.50 15.79
N SER A 43 33.24 -5.39 16.17
CA SER A 43 34.67 -5.08 16.25
C SER A 43 35.45 -5.60 15.04
N VAL A 44 36.33 -4.75 14.50
CA VAL A 44 37.27 -5.10 13.42
C VAL A 44 38.36 -6.05 13.92
N SER A 45 38.64 -6.08 15.23
CA SER A 45 39.64 -6.96 15.84
C SER A 45 39.07 -8.30 16.30
N ALA A 46 37.80 -8.60 16.01
CA ALA A 46 37.17 -9.85 16.43
C ALA A 46 37.67 -11.04 15.60
N ASP A 47 37.82 -12.19 16.27
CA ASP A 47 38.29 -13.44 15.64
C ASP A 47 37.31 -13.97 14.57
N SER A 48 36.03 -13.63 14.69
CA SER A 48 35.00 -14.00 13.72
C SER A 48 33.93 -12.92 13.57
N TRP A 49 33.37 -12.84 12.35
CA TRP A 49 32.28 -11.92 12.05
C TRP A 49 30.97 -12.32 12.76
N ALA A 50 30.63 -13.63 12.75
CA ALA A 50 29.52 -14.18 13.53
C ALA A 50 30.04 -14.76 14.84
N VAL A 51 29.40 -14.46 15.95
CA VAL A 51 29.78 -14.98 17.27
C VAL A 51 29.45 -16.48 17.32
N PRO A 52 30.43 -17.37 17.60
CA PRO A 52 30.18 -18.81 17.64
C PRO A 52 29.08 -19.16 18.64
N GLY A 53 28.12 -20.00 18.22
CA GLY A 53 27.00 -20.43 19.06
C GLY A 53 25.75 -19.54 18.99
N HIS A 54 25.84 -18.31 18.46
CA HIS A 54 24.70 -17.40 18.38
C HIS A 54 23.78 -17.62 17.16
N ALA A 55 24.20 -18.48 16.22
CA ALA A 55 23.36 -18.95 15.12
C ALA A 55 22.96 -20.40 15.38
N ARG A 56 21.71 -20.63 15.77
CA ARG A 56 21.19 -21.94 16.13
C ARG A 56 20.64 -22.68 14.91
N ARG A 57 20.84 -23.99 14.89
CA ARG A 57 20.21 -24.88 13.90
C ARG A 57 18.72 -25.00 14.23
N VAL A 58 17.88 -24.82 13.22
CA VAL A 58 16.43 -24.96 13.32
C VAL A 58 16.06 -26.33 12.80
N HIS A 59 15.56 -27.18 13.70
CA HIS A 59 14.93 -28.45 13.37
C HIS A 59 13.43 -28.35 13.64
N HIS A 60 12.63 -28.44 12.58
CA HIS A 60 11.18 -28.40 12.66
C HIS A 60 10.58 -29.48 11.78
N SER A 61 9.72 -30.33 12.35
CA SER A 61 8.89 -31.27 11.61
C SER A 61 7.44 -30.99 11.97
N GLY A 62 6.68 -30.46 11.02
CA GLY A 62 5.25 -30.15 11.15
C GLY A 62 4.45 -30.81 10.02
N GLN A 63 3.13 -30.64 10.06
CA GLN A 63 2.21 -31.26 9.10
C GLN A 63 2.49 -30.85 7.65
N HIS A 64 2.92 -29.61 7.43
CA HIS A 64 3.14 -29.06 6.09
C HIS A 64 4.62 -28.85 5.73
N TYR A 65 5.48 -28.65 6.73
CA TYR A 65 6.88 -28.29 6.51
C TYR A 65 7.80 -29.12 7.39
N SER A 66 8.83 -29.68 6.77
CA SER A 66 9.98 -30.27 7.46
C SER A 66 11.21 -29.45 7.10
N VAL A 67 11.81 -28.79 8.08
CA VAL A 67 12.94 -27.88 7.93
C VAL A 67 14.07 -28.33 8.84
N ASP A 68 15.25 -28.46 8.27
CA ASP A 68 16.49 -28.69 8.98
C ASP A 68 17.57 -27.76 8.39
N VAL A 69 17.75 -26.60 9.01
CA VAL A 69 18.60 -25.53 8.46
C VAL A 69 19.30 -24.74 9.56
N THR A 70 20.54 -24.33 9.30
CA THR A 70 21.20 -23.25 10.05
C THR A 70 21.20 -22.00 9.16
N PRO A 71 20.36 -20.98 9.45
CA PRO A 71 20.25 -19.81 8.60
C PRO A 71 21.58 -19.09 8.46
N ARG A 72 21.99 -18.75 7.23
CA ARG A 72 23.26 -18.08 6.95
C ARG A 72 23.22 -16.56 7.11
N LEU A 73 22.02 -15.99 7.14
CA LEU A 73 21.81 -14.56 7.26
C LEU A 73 21.43 -14.22 8.70
N PRO A 74 22.03 -13.17 9.28
CA PRO A 74 21.69 -12.72 10.60
C PRO A 74 20.27 -12.16 10.62
N ARG A 75 19.66 -12.23 11.79
CA ARG A 75 18.38 -11.59 12.08
C ARG A 75 18.47 -10.08 11.83
N SER A 76 17.43 -9.50 11.21
CA SER A 76 17.37 -8.05 11.01
C SER A 76 17.12 -7.32 12.34
N ALA A 77 17.34 -6.01 12.39
CA ALA A 77 17.03 -5.20 13.57
C ALA A 77 15.53 -5.24 13.95
N GLN A 78 14.65 -5.60 13.02
CA GLN A 78 13.21 -5.77 13.26
C GLN A 78 12.85 -7.18 13.76
N TYR A 79 13.83 -8.08 13.85
CA TYR A 79 13.70 -9.48 14.21
C TYR A 79 13.01 -10.34 13.14
N ARG A 80 11.83 -9.92 12.70
CA ARG A 80 11.10 -10.49 11.57
C ARG A 80 10.46 -9.38 10.74
N PRO A 81 10.10 -9.64 9.47
CA PRO A 81 9.26 -8.72 8.71
C PRO A 81 7.92 -8.47 9.41
N VAL A 82 7.38 -7.25 9.26
CA VAL A 82 6.01 -6.93 9.70
C VAL A 82 5.02 -7.75 8.87
N LEU A 83 4.15 -8.49 9.56
CA LEU A 83 3.20 -9.39 8.92
C LEU A 83 1.87 -8.67 8.68
N PHE A 84 1.59 -8.41 7.41
CA PHE A 84 0.32 -7.86 6.94
C PHE A 84 -0.64 -8.98 6.50
N GLN A 85 -1.90 -8.85 6.88
CA GLN A 85 -2.98 -9.76 6.52
C GLN A 85 -4.18 -8.94 6.02
N ALA A 86 -4.95 -9.47 5.06
CA ALA A 86 -6.09 -8.74 4.45
C ALA A 86 -7.33 -9.61 4.27
N GLY A 87 -7.49 -10.66 5.07
CA GLY A 87 -8.61 -11.58 5.02
C GLY A 87 -9.66 -11.20 6.06
N ASP A 88 -10.84 -10.83 5.59
CA ASP A 88 -11.97 -10.37 6.42
C ASP A 88 -12.95 -11.51 6.81
N SER A 89 -12.71 -12.76 6.37
CA SER A 89 -13.51 -13.91 6.79
C SER A 89 -13.27 -14.25 8.27
N PRO A 90 -14.18 -14.98 8.95
CA PRO A 90 -13.98 -15.38 10.35
C PRO A 90 -12.63 -16.06 10.59
N GLU A 91 -12.24 -17.01 9.73
CA GLU A 91 -10.97 -17.72 9.82
C GLU A 91 -9.78 -16.81 9.53
N GLY A 92 -9.96 -15.84 8.63
CA GLY A 92 -8.95 -14.82 8.32
C GLY A 92 -8.68 -13.89 9.49
N ARG A 93 -9.73 -13.47 10.19
CA ARG A 93 -9.64 -12.65 11.41
C ARG A 93 -9.00 -13.43 12.55
N ASP A 94 -9.33 -14.70 12.71
CA ASP A 94 -8.69 -15.60 13.67
C ASP A 94 -7.19 -15.78 13.38
N PHE A 95 -6.84 -16.01 12.12
CA PHE A 95 -5.45 -16.11 11.69
C PHE A 95 -4.70 -14.79 11.93
N ALA A 96 -5.31 -13.64 11.61
CA ALA A 96 -4.70 -12.33 11.86
C ALA A 96 -4.48 -12.08 13.36
N ALA A 97 -5.48 -12.41 14.18
CA ALA A 97 -5.39 -12.31 15.63
C ALA A 97 -4.22 -13.12 16.20
N ARG A 98 -3.98 -14.34 15.69
CA ARG A 98 -2.86 -15.17 16.16
C ARG A 98 -1.50 -14.75 15.59
N GLN A 99 -1.44 -14.41 14.31
CA GLN A 99 -0.17 -14.41 13.58
C GLN A 99 0.28 -13.04 13.05
N ALA A 100 -0.66 -12.13 12.74
CA ALA A 100 -0.36 -10.87 12.05
C ALA A 100 0.00 -9.73 13.00
N ASP A 101 0.79 -8.79 12.50
CA ASP A 101 1.08 -7.54 13.20
C ASP A 101 0.13 -6.43 12.73
N VAL A 102 -0.34 -6.51 11.47
CA VAL A 102 -1.29 -5.56 10.86
C VAL A 102 -2.37 -6.30 10.08
N ILE A 103 -3.63 -5.89 10.25
CA ILE A 103 -4.77 -6.32 9.43
C ILE A 103 -5.33 -5.16 8.61
N PHE A 104 -5.49 -5.37 7.31
CA PHE A 104 -6.17 -4.44 6.42
C PHE A 104 -7.68 -4.61 6.56
N SER A 105 -8.38 -3.49 6.78
CA SER A 105 -9.82 -3.45 6.97
C SER A 105 -10.50 -2.70 5.84
N ALA A 106 -11.52 -3.30 5.24
CA ALA A 106 -12.33 -2.67 4.19
C ALA A 106 -13.66 -2.12 4.72
N HIS A 107 -13.69 -1.65 5.98
CA HIS A 107 -14.89 -1.10 6.64
C HIS A 107 -14.86 0.44 6.61
N PRO A 108 -15.53 1.10 5.65
CA PRO A 108 -15.45 2.56 5.47
C PRO A 108 -16.36 3.35 6.41
N LYS A 109 -17.34 2.71 7.05
CA LYS A 109 -18.23 3.35 8.03
C LYS A 109 -17.66 3.21 9.42
N PHE A 110 -17.86 4.24 10.25
CA PHE A 110 -17.32 4.28 11.60
C PHE A 110 -17.83 3.13 12.47
N ASP A 111 -19.14 2.87 12.47
CA ASP A 111 -19.75 1.83 13.31
C ASP A 111 -19.22 0.43 12.93
N ASP A 112 -19.21 0.11 11.63
CA ASP A 112 -18.64 -1.14 11.10
C ASP A 112 -17.15 -1.32 11.50
N ALA A 113 -16.37 -0.23 11.46
CA ALA A 113 -14.97 -0.24 11.85
C ALA A 113 -14.78 -0.42 13.37
N ALA A 114 -15.67 0.15 14.18
CA ALA A 114 -15.65 0.00 15.64
C ALA A 114 -16.00 -1.43 16.06
N GLU A 115 -16.99 -2.05 15.43
CA GLU A 115 -17.35 -3.45 15.63
C GLU A 115 -16.21 -4.38 15.22
N PHE A 116 -15.61 -4.14 14.05
CA PHE A 116 -14.45 -4.90 13.59
C PHE A 116 -13.27 -4.80 14.56
N ARG A 117 -13.01 -3.60 15.10
CA ARG A 117 -11.98 -3.43 16.13
C ARG A 117 -12.27 -4.25 17.38
N ALA A 118 -13.51 -4.23 17.87
CA ALA A 118 -13.88 -5.01 19.05
C ALA A 118 -13.69 -6.52 18.81
N ASP A 119 -14.06 -7.01 17.63
CA ASP A 119 -13.87 -8.41 17.21
C ASP A 119 -12.38 -8.80 17.20
N ILE A 120 -11.52 -8.01 16.55
CA ILE A 120 -10.07 -8.27 16.49
C ILE A 120 -9.42 -8.23 17.87
N VAL A 121 -9.80 -7.28 18.72
CA VAL A 121 -9.30 -7.20 20.11
C VAL A 121 -9.68 -8.46 20.88
N SER A 122 -10.95 -8.87 20.81
CA SER A 122 -11.45 -10.07 21.49
C SER A 122 -10.68 -11.33 21.05
N ARG A 123 -10.49 -11.51 19.73
CA ARG A 123 -9.73 -12.65 19.19
C ARG A 123 -8.26 -12.61 19.58
N SER A 124 -7.64 -11.43 19.59
CA SER A 124 -6.23 -11.28 19.97
C SER A 124 -6.00 -11.65 21.43
N LEU A 125 -6.90 -11.20 22.32
CA LEU A 125 -6.87 -11.58 23.73
C LEU A 125 -7.09 -13.09 23.93
N ALA A 126 -8.03 -13.69 23.21
CA ALA A 126 -8.27 -15.13 23.24
C ALA A 126 -7.06 -15.94 22.73
N ALA A 127 -6.26 -15.37 21.82
CA ALA A 127 -5.00 -15.93 21.33
C ALA A 127 -3.80 -15.70 22.28
N GLY A 128 -4.02 -15.06 23.45
CA GLY A 128 -2.96 -14.77 24.41
C GLY A 128 -2.09 -13.56 24.05
N ARG A 129 -2.53 -12.70 23.12
CA ARG A 129 -1.85 -11.46 22.72
C ARG A 129 -2.48 -10.25 23.37
N GLY A 130 -1.77 -9.12 23.35
CA GLY A 130 -2.26 -7.84 23.81
C GLY A 130 -3.38 -7.28 22.94
N ALA A 131 -4.27 -6.49 23.54
CA ALA A 131 -5.41 -5.87 22.85
C ALA A 131 -5.02 -4.97 21.65
N ASN A 132 -3.78 -4.46 21.62
CA ASN A 132 -3.28 -3.60 20.55
C ASN A 132 -2.11 -4.23 19.78
N ASP A 133 -1.87 -5.54 19.94
CA ASP A 133 -0.79 -6.24 19.24
C ASP A 133 -1.06 -6.40 17.74
N VAL A 134 -2.34 -6.30 17.33
CA VAL A 134 -2.77 -6.27 15.93
C VAL A 134 -3.23 -4.88 15.58
N GLN A 135 -2.48 -4.19 14.72
CA GLN A 135 -2.86 -2.87 14.23
C GLN A 135 -3.88 -3.00 13.09
N ILE A 136 -4.94 -2.19 13.14
CA ILE A 136 -5.97 -2.18 12.12
C ILE A 136 -5.68 -1.03 11.16
N MET A 137 -5.51 -1.35 9.88
CA MET A 137 -5.25 -0.39 8.82
C MET A 137 -6.48 -0.28 7.89
N PRO A 138 -7.31 0.76 8.03
CA PRO A 138 -8.49 0.93 7.19
C PRO A 138 -8.14 1.37 5.77
N ALA A 139 -8.82 0.78 4.79
CA ALA A 139 -8.80 1.21 3.40
C ALA A 139 -9.38 2.62 3.29
N SER A 140 -8.53 3.62 3.06
CA SER A 140 -8.93 5.02 3.00
C SER A 140 -8.43 5.69 1.73
N GLU A 141 -9.31 6.46 1.07
CA GLU A 141 -8.98 7.30 -0.08
C GLU A 141 -9.15 8.77 0.32
N PHE A 142 -8.11 9.58 0.09
CA PHE A 142 -8.12 11.01 0.41
C PHE A 142 -7.94 11.83 -0.85
N ILE A 143 -8.91 12.71 -1.14
CA ILE A 143 -8.86 13.65 -2.26
C ILE A 143 -8.87 15.06 -1.69
N LEU A 144 -7.70 15.71 -1.78
CA LEU A 144 -7.46 17.03 -1.20
C LEU A 144 -7.43 18.11 -2.29
N ALA A 145 -8.08 19.24 -2.03
CA ALA A 145 -8.09 20.46 -2.84
C ALA A 145 -8.26 21.70 -1.95
N ALA A 146 -8.17 22.92 -2.50
CA ALA A 146 -8.27 24.14 -1.70
C ALA A 146 -9.72 24.44 -1.30
N THR A 147 -10.70 23.93 -2.05
CA THR A 147 -12.13 24.03 -1.74
C THR A 147 -12.86 22.70 -1.90
N ASP A 148 -14.03 22.58 -1.29
CA ASP A 148 -14.90 21.40 -1.42
C ASP A 148 -15.35 21.16 -2.88
N GLU A 149 -15.58 22.23 -3.63
CA GLU A 149 -15.97 22.15 -5.04
C GLU A 149 -14.84 21.56 -5.88
N GLU A 150 -13.63 22.11 -5.75
CA GLU A 150 -12.44 21.57 -6.41
C GLU A 150 -12.15 20.11 -6.00
N ALA A 151 -12.42 19.73 -4.75
CA ALA A 151 -12.25 18.36 -4.29
C ALA A 151 -13.25 17.40 -4.95
N ARG A 152 -14.51 17.83 -5.13
CA ARG A 152 -15.54 17.05 -5.85
C ARG A 152 -15.18 16.90 -7.33
N GLU A 153 -14.79 17.98 -8.00
CA GLU A 153 -14.33 17.93 -9.39
C GLU A 153 -13.12 17.00 -9.56
N LYS A 154 -12.13 17.13 -8.66
CA LYS A 154 -10.94 16.27 -8.65
C LYS A 154 -11.31 14.80 -8.42
N LYS A 155 -12.29 14.52 -7.55
CA LYS A 155 -12.80 13.16 -7.31
C LYS A 155 -13.42 12.55 -8.54
N GLU A 156 -14.27 13.29 -9.24
CA GLU A 156 -14.88 12.82 -10.49
C GLU A 156 -13.81 12.58 -11.56
N TRP A 157 -12.85 13.50 -11.68
CA TRP A 157 -11.74 13.37 -12.61
C TRP A 157 -10.88 12.13 -12.33
N VAL A 158 -10.49 11.88 -11.06
CA VAL A 158 -9.73 10.69 -10.66
C VAL A 158 -10.51 9.41 -10.96
N ARG A 159 -11.80 9.36 -10.61
CA ARG A 159 -12.67 8.19 -10.89
C ARG A 159 -12.74 7.88 -12.39
N GLY A 160 -12.81 8.91 -13.23
CA GLY A 160 -12.80 8.75 -14.69
C GLY A 160 -11.51 8.14 -15.26
N LEU A 161 -10.41 8.15 -14.49
CA LEU A 161 -9.12 7.60 -14.89
C LEU A 161 -8.83 6.20 -14.31
N GLN A 162 -9.57 5.76 -13.29
CA GLN A 162 -9.31 4.49 -12.60
C GLN A 162 -9.56 3.26 -13.48
N ILE A 163 -10.53 3.33 -14.40
CA ILE A 163 -10.88 2.22 -15.29
C ILE A 163 -10.58 2.64 -16.73
N GLY A 164 -9.46 2.14 -17.26
CA GLY A 164 -9.15 2.26 -18.68
C GLY A 164 -10.12 1.42 -19.54
N PRO A 165 -10.30 1.74 -20.83
CA PRO A 165 -11.25 1.05 -21.69
C PRO A 165 -10.98 -0.45 -21.80
N GLN A 166 -9.71 -0.88 -21.85
CA GLN A 166 -9.36 -2.30 -21.86
C GLN A 166 -9.71 -3.00 -20.55
N GLN A 167 -9.52 -2.32 -19.42
CA GLN A 167 -9.88 -2.83 -18.09
C GLN A 167 -11.40 -2.98 -17.96
N ALA A 168 -12.17 -2.00 -18.48
CA ALA A 168 -13.63 -2.05 -18.52
C ALA A 168 -14.12 -3.26 -19.32
N VAL A 169 -13.56 -3.49 -20.53
CA VAL A 169 -13.90 -4.66 -21.34
C VAL A 169 -13.60 -5.96 -20.58
N ALA A 170 -12.42 -6.09 -19.99
CA ALA A 170 -12.05 -7.27 -19.22
C ALA A 170 -12.98 -7.52 -18.02
N TYR A 171 -13.42 -6.45 -17.32
CA TYR A 171 -14.41 -6.58 -16.24
C TYR A 171 -15.78 -7.03 -16.76
N LEU A 172 -16.25 -6.48 -17.87
CA LEU A 172 -17.54 -6.85 -18.45
C LEU A 172 -17.54 -8.29 -18.99
N GLU A 173 -16.42 -8.75 -19.56
CA GLU A 173 -16.25 -10.12 -20.04
C GLU A 173 -16.32 -11.16 -18.91
N GLN A 174 -15.88 -10.81 -17.69
CA GLN A 174 -16.02 -11.69 -16.51
C GLN A 174 -17.48 -11.95 -16.12
N PHE A 175 -18.38 -10.99 -16.37
CA PHE A 175 -19.80 -11.14 -16.05
C PHE A 175 -20.60 -11.80 -17.18
N TRP A 176 -20.21 -11.59 -18.44
CA TRP A 176 -21.00 -12.05 -19.59
C TRP A 176 -20.53 -13.35 -20.26
N ALA A 177 -19.45 -13.98 -19.78
CA ALA A 177 -19.00 -15.31 -20.25
C ALA A 177 -18.95 -15.45 -21.79
N GLY A 178 -18.57 -14.39 -22.49
CA GLY A 178 -18.43 -14.34 -23.93
C GLY A 178 -17.56 -13.15 -24.34
N SER A 179 -16.67 -13.36 -25.31
CA SER A 179 -15.83 -12.31 -25.89
C SER A 179 -16.72 -11.17 -26.35
N CYS A 180 -16.52 -9.96 -25.82
CA CYS A 180 -17.23 -8.80 -26.30
C CYS A 180 -16.77 -8.57 -27.76
N PRO A 181 -17.67 -8.55 -28.76
CA PRO A 181 -17.25 -8.34 -30.14
C PRO A 181 -16.53 -6.98 -30.25
N PRO A 182 -15.46 -6.85 -31.06
CA PRO A 182 -14.63 -5.66 -31.15
C PRO A 182 -15.32 -4.40 -31.72
N THR A 183 -16.66 -4.40 -31.79
CA THR A 183 -17.49 -3.40 -32.45
C THR A 183 -18.51 -2.75 -31.51
N ILE A 184 -18.16 -2.54 -30.24
CA ILE A 184 -18.78 -1.41 -29.52
C ILE A 184 -18.11 -0.15 -30.08
N PRO A 185 -18.85 0.76 -30.74
CA PRO A 185 -18.26 1.98 -31.25
C PRO A 185 -17.69 2.73 -30.05
N MET A 186 -16.36 2.85 -30.00
CA MET A 186 -15.69 3.82 -29.15
C MET A 186 -16.40 5.15 -29.38
N VAL A 187 -17.17 5.62 -28.39
CA VAL A 187 -17.59 7.01 -28.36
C VAL A 187 -16.30 7.80 -28.42
N ARG A 188 -16.07 8.42 -29.57
CA ARG A 188 -14.86 9.16 -29.88
C ARG A 188 -14.85 10.35 -28.93
N PHE A 189 -14.27 10.18 -27.75
CA PHE A 189 -14.04 11.26 -26.81
C PHE A 189 -13.07 12.20 -27.50
N ARG A 190 -13.62 13.23 -28.13
CA ARG A 190 -12.86 14.24 -28.87
C ARG A 190 -12.01 14.93 -27.80
N ARG A 191 -10.72 14.60 -27.76
CA ARG A 191 -9.72 15.31 -26.96
C ARG A 191 -9.75 16.78 -27.39
N SER A 192 -10.50 17.61 -26.69
CA SER A 192 -10.19 19.03 -26.53
C SER A 192 -9.43 19.21 -25.22
N ILE A 193 -8.32 18.48 -25.07
CA ILE A 193 -7.29 18.85 -24.11
C ILE A 193 -6.54 20.02 -24.75
N ARG A 194 -7.03 21.22 -24.50
CA ARG A 194 -6.28 22.45 -24.80
C ARG A 194 -5.23 22.58 -23.69
N TRP A 195 -4.06 21.97 -23.93
CA TRP A 195 -2.86 22.19 -23.16
C TRP A 195 -2.66 23.70 -22.94
N TRP A 196 -2.60 24.14 -21.69
CA TRP A 196 -2.08 25.45 -21.35
C TRP A 196 -0.57 25.46 -21.66
N ARG A 197 -0.24 25.79 -22.91
CA ARG A 197 1.12 26.16 -23.30
C ARG A 197 1.44 27.49 -22.65
N ARG A 198 2.40 27.46 -21.73
CA ARG A 198 3.16 28.62 -21.24
C ARG A 198 3.62 29.45 -22.47
N PRO A 199 3.35 30.77 -22.56
CA PRO A 199 3.81 31.56 -23.70
C PRO A 199 5.36 31.68 -23.67
N PRO A 200 6.02 31.72 -24.84
CA PRO A 200 7.46 31.88 -24.92
C PRO A 200 7.87 33.30 -24.51
N ARG A 201 9.00 33.41 -23.80
CA ARG A 201 9.66 34.71 -23.57
C ARG A 201 10.26 35.21 -24.90
N PRO A 202 10.12 36.49 -25.26
CA PRO A 202 10.87 37.05 -26.38
C PRO A 202 12.37 37.00 -26.08
N GLY A 203 13.15 36.51 -27.04
CA GLY A 203 14.59 36.33 -26.91
C GLY A 203 15.38 37.64 -26.84
N GLY A 204 16.53 37.58 -26.17
CA GLY A 204 17.59 38.56 -26.22
C GLY A 204 18.91 37.85 -25.97
N ALA A 205 19.84 37.99 -26.91
CA ALA A 205 21.10 37.26 -27.03
C ALA A 205 22.05 37.44 -25.84
N ALA A 206 22.96 36.48 -25.71
CA ALA A 206 24.05 36.46 -24.74
C ALA A 206 25.04 37.63 -24.94
N SER A 207 25.44 38.28 -23.85
CA SER A 207 26.78 38.79 -23.66
C SER A 207 27.10 38.97 -22.17
N THR A 208 28.40 38.87 -21.91
CA THR A 208 29.16 38.75 -20.65
C THR A 208 29.01 39.92 -19.66
N GLY A 209 29.24 39.66 -18.36
CA GLY A 209 29.15 40.64 -17.23
C GLY A 209 30.11 41.85 -17.29
N PRO A 210 30.15 42.76 -16.28
CA PRO A 210 30.05 42.53 -14.83
C PRO A 210 29.14 43.50 -14.01
N LYS A 211 28.96 43.22 -12.70
CA LYS A 211 28.38 44.06 -11.61
C LYS A 211 29.17 45.39 -11.44
N PRO A 212 28.67 46.50 -10.81
CA PRO A 212 27.86 46.54 -9.55
C PRO A 212 26.83 47.71 -9.37
N GLY A 213 26.04 47.66 -8.28
CA GLY A 213 25.60 48.87 -7.53
C GLY A 213 24.12 49.26 -7.53
N SER A 214 23.60 49.56 -6.33
CA SER A 214 22.45 50.40 -5.94
C SER A 214 20.98 49.86 -6.01
N SER A 215 20.36 49.81 -4.83
CA SER A 215 18.89 49.97 -4.58
C SER A 215 18.49 51.45 -4.77
N PRO A 216 17.19 51.90 -4.73
CA PRO A 216 15.96 51.25 -4.22
C PRO A 216 14.66 51.50 -5.04
N SER A 217 13.53 50.98 -4.50
CA SER A 217 12.17 51.58 -4.46
C SER A 217 11.00 50.85 -5.16
N ASN A 218 10.02 50.52 -4.30
CA ASN A 218 8.55 50.57 -4.40
C ASN A 218 7.79 50.24 -5.70
N GLY A 219 6.77 49.38 -5.54
CA GLY A 219 5.55 49.44 -6.37
C GLY A 219 4.83 48.11 -6.57
N ALA A 220 3.93 47.73 -5.66
CA ALA A 220 3.00 46.62 -5.86
C ALA A 220 1.98 46.94 -6.99
N PRO A 221 1.70 46.01 -7.94
CA PRO A 221 0.72 46.27 -8.99
C PRO A 221 -0.71 45.95 -8.55
N LYS A 222 -1.59 46.94 -8.69
CA LYS A 222 -3.06 46.88 -8.49
C LYS A 222 -3.75 46.06 -9.58
N LEU A 223 -4.74 45.25 -9.20
CA LEU A 223 -5.70 44.58 -10.08
C LEU A 223 -6.80 45.56 -10.57
N PRO A 224 -7.32 45.41 -11.80
CA PRO A 224 -8.30 46.33 -12.37
C PRO A 224 -9.72 46.09 -11.83
N ARG A 225 -10.33 47.15 -11.28
CA ARG A 225 -11.76 47.21 -10.92
C ARG A 225 -12.62 47.35 -12.17
N ARG A 226 -13.57 46.44 -12.39
CA ARG A 226 -14.69 46.62 -13.33
C ARG A 226 -15.90 47.17 -12.56
N GLY A 227 -16.42 48.30 -13.02
CA GLY A 227 -17.61 48.95 -12.46
C GLY A 227 -18.91 48.28 -12.94
N CYS A 228 -19.83 48.05 -12.01
CA CYS A 228 -21.24 47.82 -12.29
C CYS A 228 -22.00 49.12 -11.98
N ARG A 229 -22.72 49.66 -12.97
CA ARG A 229 -23.78 50.66 -12.77
C ARG A 229 -25.08 49.88 -12.52
N SER A 230 -25.70 50.08 -11.37
CA SER A 230 -27.09 49.72 -11.10
C SER A 230 -27.98 50.92 -11.45
N GLY A 231 -28.95 50.70 -12.33
CA GLY A 231 -30.10 51.59 -12.51
C GLY A 231 -31.24 51.17 -11.59
N SER A 232 -31.93 52.15 -11.03
CA SER A 232 -33.16 52.01 -10.24
C SER A 232 -34.23 52.92 -10.84
N SER A 233 -35.37 52.34 -11.20
CA SER A 233 -36.71 52.93 -11.19
C SER A 233 -37.60 51.97 -10.43
#